data_AF-A0AAD6SWC0-F1
#
_entry.id   AF-A0AAD6SWC0-F1
#
_cell.length_a   1.000
_cell.length_b   1.000
_cell.length_c   1.000
_cell.angle_alpha   90.00
_cell.angle_beta   90.00
_cell.angle_gamma   90.00
#
_symmetry.space_group_name_H-M   'P 1'
#
loop_
_entity.id
_entity.type
_entity.pdbx_description
1 polymer ?
#
loop_
_entity_poly.entity_id
_entity_poly.type
_entity_poly.pdbx_seq_one_letter_code
_entity_poly.pdbx_strand_id
1 'polypeptide(L)'
;MSSEKGFFGHHNHNEQHEFSAPPPNYAATTMPSSGFRIALNSAVPISKHDIERAGHAPFADLDRSPIYLGSAIFMKDDGVTQKSVQPCKIGPHLYPSPCSVAFGGREVSHHGRYDLLLFDHATMEWVPTSHGRIPEGRTPVEGGYEENVHDKLYHAAARINNLLIPGKTGHHLGAAHVSFGGGEHTVREHYEILCWKLHHRQ
;
A
#
# COMPACT_ATOMS: atom_id res chain seq x y z
N MET A 1 -86.55 17.67 3.81
CA MET A 1 -86.50 19.15 3.81
C MET A 1 -85.23 19.58 3.11
N SER A 2 -85.39 20.51 2.17
CA SER A 2 -84.39 21.31 1.43
C SER A 2 -83.33 20.65 0.54
N SER A 3 -83.56 20.92 -0.73
CA SER A 3 -82.69 21.08 -1.90
C SER A 3 -81.63 22.20 -1.81
N GLU A 4 -80.53 22.06 -2.56
CA GLU A 4 -79.86 23.07 -3.44
C GLU A 4 -78.71 22.36 -4.21
N LYS A 5 -78.73 22.21 -5.56
CA LYS A 5 -78.22 23.10 -6.65
C LYS A 5 -76.76 23.53 -6.46
N GLY A 6 -75.78 23.46 -7.39
CA GLY A 6 -75.66 23.10 -8.80
C GLY A 6 -74.35 23.70 -9.38
N PHE A 7 -73.91 23.21 -10.55
CA PHE A 7 -73.12 23.89 -11.61
C PHE A 7 -71.55 23.88 -11.65
N PHE A 8 -71.03 23.23 -12.72
CA PHE A 8 -69.88 23.47 -13.64
C PHE A 8 -68.44 23.79 -13.16
N GLY A 9 -67.46 23.17 -13.86
CA GLY A 9 -66.12 23.76 -14.07
C GLY A 9 -64.96 22.81 -14.42
N HIS A 10 -64.58 22.79 -15.70
CA HIS A 10 -63.33 22.42 -16.40
C HIS A 10 -62.08 21.80 -15.73
N HIS A 11 -61.50 20.86 -16.51
CA HIS A 11 -60.07 20.51 -16.78
C HIS A 11 -58.97 20.84 -15.75
N ASN A 12 -58.12 19.84 -15.46
CA ASN A 12 -56.75 19.86 -15.99
C ASN A 12 -56.02 18.52 -15.85
N HIS A 13 -55.35 18.13 -16.93
CA HIS A 13 -54.31 17.11 -16.99
C HIS A 13 -53.17 17.44 -16.01
N ASN A 14 -52.63 16.43 -15.34
CA ASN A 14 -51.22 16.44 -14.97
C ASN A 14 -50.70 15.00 -14.81
N GLU A 15 -50.33 14.39 -15.93
CA GLU A 15 -49.40 13.25 -15.93
C GLU A 15 -48.03 13.77 -15.53
N GLN A 16 -47.59 13.40 -14.32
CA GLN A 16 -46.23 13.66 -13.87
C GLN A 16 -45.29 12.67 -14.56
N HIS A 17 -44.59 13.14 -15.59
CA HIS A 17 -43.38 12.51 -16.09
C HIS A 17 -42.26 12.66 -15.04
N GLU A 18 -41.96 11.57 -14.33
CA GLU A 18 -40.74 11.44 -13.53
C GLU A 18 -39.52 11.41 -14.46
N PHE A 19 -38.74 12.49 -14.45
CA PHE A 19 -37.41 12.52 -15.05
C PHE A 19 -36.46 11.70 -14.16
N SER A 20 -36.08 10.50 -14.61
CA SER A 20 -35.02 9.74 -13.94
C SER A 20 -33.70 10.49 -14.06
N ALA A 21 -33.04 10.77 -12.93
CA ALA A 21 -31.71 11.35 -12.90
C ALA A 21 -30.72 10.47 -13.70
N PRO A 22 -29.74 11.06 -14.40
CA PRO A 22 -28.71 10.28 -15.07
C PRO A 22 -27.90 9.46 -14.04
N PRO A 23 -27.35 8.31 -14.44
CA PRO A 23 -26.58 7.46 -13.53
C PRO A 23 -25.37 8.22 -12.98
N PRO A 24 -24.91 7.91 -11.75
CA PRO A 24 -23.73 8.55 -11.18
C PRO A 24 -22.53 8.32 -12.10
N ASN A 25 -21.83 9.41 -12.40
CA ASN A 25 -20.60 9.41 -13.15
C ASN A 25 -19.59 8.52 -12.41
N TYR A 26 -19.12 7.43 -13.04
CA TYR A 26 -18.06 6.59 -12.48
C TYR A 26 -16.83 7.47 -12.31
N ALA A 27 -16.59 7.94 -11.09
CA ALA A 27 -15.41 8.70 -10.75
C ALA A 27 -14.17 7.87 -11.15
N ALA A 28 -13.23 8.51 -11.86
CA ALA A 28 -11.93 7.92 -12.17
C ALA A 28 -11.37 7.27 -10.89
N THR A 29 -11.07 5.98 -10.93
CA THR A 29 -10.56 5.24 -9.78
C THR A 29 -9.26 5.89 -9.34
N THR A 30 -9.29 6.64 -8.23
CA THR A 30 -8.08 7.21 -7.65
C THR A 30 -7.20 6.06 -7.16
N MET A 31 -5.92 6.06 -7.53
CA MET A 31 -5.01 5.01 -7.05
C MET A 31 -4.94 5.06 -5.52
N PRO A 32 -5.07 3.92 -4.82
CA PRO A 32 -4.95 3.88 -3.36
C PRO A 32 -3.58 4.41 -2.94
N SER A 33 -3.49 5.23 -1.88
CA SER A 33 -2.19 5.80 -1.46
C SER A 33 -1.14 4.73 -1.12
N SER A 34 -1.59 3.56 -0.66
CA SER A 34 -0.78 2.39 -0.31
C SER A 34 -0.62 1.36 -1.43
N GLY A 35 -1.20 1.62 -2.61
CA GLY A 35 -1.19 0.73 -3.77
C GLY A 35 -2.11 -0.49 -3.65
N PHE A 36 -2.24 -1.23 -4.75
CA PHE A 36 -2.98 -2.50 -4.77
C PHE A 36 -2.15 -3.61 -4.11
N ARG A 37 -2.82 -4.50 -3.38
CA ARG A 37 -2.15 -5.48 -2.51
C ARG A 37 -2.80 -6.86 -2.57
N ILE A 38 -1.98 -7.89 -2.36
CA ILE A 38 -2.44 -9.27 -2.13
C ILE A 38 -2.28 -9.55 -0.64
N ALA A 39 -3.38 -9.87 0.03
CA ALA A 39 -3.35 -10.22 1.44
C ALA A 39 -2.90 -11.67 1.64
N LEU A 40 -1.86 -11.88 2.43
CA LEU A 40 -1.20 -13.16 2.64
C LEU A 40 -1.05 -13.47 4.14
N ASN A 41 -0.69 -14.72 4.45
CA ASN A 41 -0.39 -15.16 5.81
C ASN A 41 0.79 -16.14 5.79
N SER A 42 1.73 -15.99 6.72
CA SER A 42 2.95 -16.83 6.76
C SER A 42 2.67 -18.29 7.14
N ALA A 43 1.46 -18.60 7.64
CA ALA A 43 1.05 -19.96 7.95
C ALA A 43 0.91 -20.84 6.69
N VAL A 44 0.83 -20.24 5.50
CA VAL A 44 0.77 -20.94 4.22
C VAL A 44 1.86 -20.41 3.27
N PRO A 45 2.49 -21.27 2.45
CA PRO A 45 3.37 -20.82 1.38
C PRO A 45 2.63 -19.89 0.40
N ILE A 46 3.36 -18.94 -0.19
CA ILE A 46 2.82 -18.06 -1.23
C ILE A 46 2.48 -18.91 -2.45
N SER A 47 1.24 -18.81 -2.94
CA SER A 47 0.79 -19.63 -4.07
C SER A 47 1.41 -19.15 -5.39
N LYS A 48 1.51 -20.05 -6.37
CA LYS A 48 1.94 -19.69 -7.73
C LYS A 48 1.06 -18.60 -8.33
N HIS A 49 -0.24 -18.65 -8.08
CA HIS A 49 -1.20 -17.66 -8.55
C HIS A 49 -0.94 -16.27 -7.94
N ASP A 50 -0.56 -16.19 -6.67
CA ASP A 50 -0.21 -14.90 -6.04
C ASP A 50 1.08 -14.32 -6.63
N ILE A 51 2.07 -15.17 -6.94
CA ILE A 51 3.30 -14.75 -7.64
C ILE A 51 3.01 -14.29 -9.07
N GLU A 52 2.15 -15.00 -9.81
CA GLU A 52 1.71 -14.60 -11.14
C GLU A 52 1.01 -13.24 -11.13
N ARG A 53 0.18 -12.98 -10.11
CA ARG A 53 -0.47 -11.67 -9.90
C ARG A 53 0.52 -10.57 -9.50
N ALA A 54 1.51 -10.89 -8.68
CA ALA A 54 2.57 -9.97 -8.27
C ALA A 54 3.46 -9.53 -9.45
N GLY A 55 3.59 -10.39 -10.46
CA GLY A 55 4.40 -10.13 -11.64
C GLY A 55 5.90 -10.19 -11.34
N HIS A 56 6.68 -9.38 -12.04
CA HIS A 56 8.13 -9.35 -11.90
C HIS A 56 8.55 -8.73 -10.56
N ALA A 57 9.46 -9.40 -9.86
CA ALA A 57 10.01 -8.89 -8.61
C ALA A 57 10.92 -7.67 -8.86
N PRO A 58 10.74 -6.56 -8.14
CA PRO A 58 11.60 -5.37 -8.30
C PRO A 58 13.02 -5.57 -7.75
N PHE A 59 13.24 -6.60 -6.94
CA PHE A 59 14.54 -6.89 -6.33
C PHE A 59 14.87 -8.38 -6.44
N ALA A 60 16.11 -8.70 -6.14
CA ALA A 60 16.59 -10.07 -6.04
C ALA A 60 17.48 -10.23 -4.81
N ASP A 61 17.53 -11.44 -4.27
CA ASP A 61 18.48 -11.81 -3.21
C ASP A 61 19.86 -12.14 -3.79
N LEU A 62 20.84 -12.48 -2.95
CA LEU A 62 22.21 -12.81 -3.36
C LEU A 62 22.29 -13.97 -4.37
N ASP A 63 21.39 -14.95 -4.25
CA ASP A 63 21.29 -16.10 -5.16
C ASP A 63 20.41 -15.82 -6.39
N ARG A 64 19.97 -14.57 -6.56
CA ARG A 64 19.05 -14.07 -7.61
C ARG A 64 17.60 -14.54 -7.47
N SER A 65 17.25 -15.17 -6.35
CA SER A 65 15.84 -15.44 -6.04
C SER A 65 15.04 -14.13 -5.94
N PRO A 66 13.76 -14.14 -6.33
CA PRO A 66 12.95 -12.93 -6.40
C PRO A 66 12.62 -12.37 -5.02
N ILE A 67 12.74 -11.05 -4.88
CA ILE A 67 12.36 -10.31 -3.68
C ILE A 67 11.28 -9.27 -4.05
N TYR A 68 10.15 -9.39 -3.37
CA TYR A 68 8.99 -8.52 -3.47
C TYR A 68 8.92 -7.56 -2.28
N LEU A 69 8.05 -6.56 -2.42
CA LEU A 69 7.72 -5.58 -1.40
C LEU A 69 6.41 -5.95 -0.73
N GLY A 70 6.25 -5.58 0.53
CA GLY A 70 4.96 -5.64 1.18
C GLY A 70 4.92 -4.92 2.51
N SER A 71 3.89 -5.22 3.29
CA SER A 71 3.70 -4.68 4.63
C SER A 71 3.31 -5.78 5.60
N ALA A 72 4.12 -5.98 6.64
CA ALA A 72 3.83 -6.87 7.75
C ALA A 72 2.88 -6.20 8.75
N ILE A 73 1.84 -6.93 9.18
CA ILE A 73 0.86 -6.41 10.14
C ILE A 73 1.21 -6.97 11.52
N PHE A 74 1.66 -6.10 12.42
CA PHE A 74 1.89 -6.43 13.82
C PHE A 74 0.61 -6.16 14.59
N MET A 75 0.04 -7.18 15.20
CA MET A 75 -1.16 -7.07 16.04
C MET A 75 -0.80 -6.73 17.47
N LYS A 76 -1.73 -6.14 18.22
CA LYS A 76 -1.66 -6.04 19.68
C LYS A 76 -1.95 -7.41 20.31
N ASP A 77 -1.71 -7.51 21.62
CA ASP A 77 -1.91 -8.74 22.39
C ASP A 77 -3.38 -9.20 22.43
N ASP A 78 -4.32 -8.30 22.11
CA ASP A 78 -5.75 -8.64 21.95
C ASP A 78 -6.03 -9.48 20.70
N GLY A 79 -5.08 -9.59 19.77
CA GLY A 79 -5.21 -10.33 18.52
C GLY A 79 -6.18 -9.71 17.50
N VAL A 80 -6.79 -8.56 17.82
CA VAL A 80 -7.84 -7.91 17.02
C VAL A 80 -7.38 -6.56 16.49
N THR A 81 -6.65 -5.80 17.29
CA THR A 81 -6.23 -4.44 16.96
C THR A 81 -4.83 -4.46 16.32
N GLN A 82 -4.65 -3.71 15.24
CA GLN A 82 -3.32 -3.50 14.67
C GLN A 82 -2.48 -2.62 15.62
N LYS A 83 -1.27 -3.08 15.94
CA LYS A 83 -0.27 -2.29 16.67
C LYS A 83 0.48 -1.39 15.69
N SER A 84 1.03 -1.96 14.64
CA SER A 84 1.76 -1.22 13.60
C SER A 84 1.75 -1.99 12.28
N VAL A 85 2.05 -1.29 11.19
CA VAL A 85 2.16 -1.88 9.85
C VAL A 85 3.52 -1.50 9.29
N GLN A 86 4.37 -2.49 9.03
CA GLN A 86 5.79 -2.28 8.75
C GLN A 86 6.12 -2.70 7.32
N PRO A 87 6.69 -1.82 6.48
CA PRO A 87 7.21 -2.23 5.17
C PRO A 87 8.20 -3.39 5.32
N CYS A 88 8.08 -4.38 4.45
CA CYS A 88 8.82 -5.64 4.56
C CYS A 88 9.37 -6.13 3.21
N LYS A 89 10.42 -6.93 3.32
CA LYS A 89 11.01 -7.75 2.26
C LYS A 89 10.23 -9.07 2.18
N ILE A 90 9.73 -9.44 1.00
CA ILE A 90 9.02 -10.70 0.79
C ILE A 90 9.79 -11.59 -0.19
N GLY A 91 10.30 -12.73 0.28
CA GLY A 91 10.96 -13.73 -0.55
C GLY A 91 10.29 -15.08 -0.40
N PRO A 92 9.67 -15.66 -1.44
CA PRO A 92 9.06 -16.99 -1.36
C PRO A 92 10.03 -18.09 -0.91
N HIS A 93 11.33 -17.90 -1.16
CA HIS A 93 12.43 -18.80 -0.77
C HIS A 93 12.86 -18.66 0.70
N LEU A 94 12.43 -17.62 1.44
CA LEU A 94 12.84 -17.35 2.83
C LEU A 94 12.14 -18.25 3.88
N TYR A 95 11.68 -19.43 3.47
CA TYR A 95 10.98 -20.38 4.33
C TYR A 95 11.75 -20.67 5.64
N PRO A 96 11.10 -20.73 6.83
CA PRO A 96 9.65 -20.85 7.06
C PRO A 96 8.84 -19.56 7.04
N SER A 97 9.46 -18.38 6.99
CA SER A 97 8.71 -17.12 6.87
C SER A 97 9.15 -16.31 5.66
N PRO A 98 8.28 -16.16 4.65
CA PRO A 98 8.63 -15.40 3.46
C PRO A 98 8.73 -13.88 3.73
N CYS A 99 8.36 -13.40 4.92
CA CYS A 99 8.22 -11.98 5.24
C CYS A 99 9.27 -11.56 6.28
N SER A 100 10.16 -10.64 5.89
CA SER A 100 11.25 -10.12 6.73
C SER A 100 11.12 -8.60 6.92
N VAL A 101 11.27 -8.15 8.16
CA VAL A 101 11.08 -6.74 8.56
C VAL A 101 12.35 -6.22 9.23
N ALA A 102 12.80 -5.02 8.84
CA ALA A 102 13.79 -4.26 9.60
C ALA A 102 13.09 -3.62 10.81
N PHE A 103 13.34 -4.12 12.02
CA PHE A 103 12.63 -3.68 13.21
C PHE A 103 13.49 -3.80 14.48
N GLY A 104 13.62 -2.70 15.22
CA GLY A 104 14.29 -2.69 16.53
C GLY A 104 15.76 -3.12 16.50
N GLY A 105 16.51 -2.74 15.46
CA GLY A 105 17.92 -3.11 15.27
C GLY A 105 18.13 -4.50 14.68
N ARG A 106 17.06 -5.21 14.30
CA ARG A 106 17.12 -6.62 13.86
C ARG A 106 16.41 -6.83 12.53
N GLU A 107 16.84 -7.87 11.82
CA GLU A 107 16.01 -8.53 10.83
C GLU A 107 15.05 -9.48 11.55
N VAL A 108 13.75 -9.18 11.48
CA VAL A 108 12.69 -9.97 12.12
C VAL A 108 11.95 -10.76 11.05
N SER A 109 12.00 -12.10 11.15
CA SER A 109 11.09 -12.98 10.41
C SER A 109 9.67 -12.83 10.97
N HIS A 110 8.77 -12.24 10.19
CA HIS A 110 7.40 -11.97 10.60
C HIS A 110 6.53 -13.22 10.50
N HIS A 111 5.71 -13.48 11.51
CA HIS A 111 4.76 -14.59 11.49
C HIS A 111 3.34 -14.05 11.67
N GLY A 112 2.50 -14.23 10.66
CA GLY A 112 1.12 -13.75 10.63
C GLY A 112 0.73 -13.11 9.30
N ARG A 113 -0.18 -12.13 9.36
CA ARG A 113 -0.70 -11.44 8.17
C ARG A 113 0.32 -10.45 7.62
N TYR A 114 0.45 -10.42 6.31
CA TYR A 114 1.21 -9.42 5.58
C TYR A 114 0.58 -9.23 4.20
N ASP A 115 0.77 -8.04 3.63
CA ASP A 115 0.20 -7.67 2.35
C ASP A 115 1.31 -7.43 1.34
N LEU A 116 1.37 -8.26 0.29
CA LEU A 116 2.29 -8.09 -0.83
C LEU A 116 1.83 -6.90 -1.68
N LEU A 117 2.73 -5.95 -1.95
CA LEU A 117 2.46 -4.80 -2.82
C LEU A 117 2.59 -5.21 -4.29
N LEU A 118 1.55 -4.93 -5.08
CA LEU A 118 1.59 -5.05 -6.53
C LEU A 118 2.37 -3.87 -7.10
N PHE A 119 3.68 -4.03 -7.23
CA PHE A 119 4.55 -3.02 -7.81
C PHE A 119 4.32 -2.93 -9.32
N ASP A 120 4.09 -1.71 -9.81
CA ASP A 120 3.85 -1.45 -11.22
C ASP A 120 4.78 -0.35 -11.72
N HIS A 121 5.70 -0.71 -12.62
CA HIS A 121 6.62 0.23 -13.25
C HIS A 121 5.93 1.30 -14.09
N ALA A 122 4.68 1.12 -14.53
CA ALA A 122 3.96 2.12 -15.30
C ALA A 122 3.48 3.28 -14.42
N THR A 123 3.15 3.00 -13.16
CA THR A 123 2.53 3.97 -12.23
C THR A 123 3.40 4.32 -11.02
N MET A 124 4.45 3.56 -10.76
CA MET A 124 5.36 3.78 -9.63
C MET A 124 6.82 3.98 -10.09
N GLU A 125 7.59 4.70 -9.29
CA GLU A 125 9.01 4.94 -9.51
C GLU A 125 9.79 5.02 -8.20
N TRP A 126 11.06 4.62 -8.23
CA TRP A 126 12.01 4.83 -7.15
C TRP A 126 12.64 6.21 -7.30
N VAL A 127 12.53 7.04 -6.26
CA VAL A 127 13.06 8.41 -6.27
C VAL A 127 14.17 8.52 -5.23
N PRO A 128 15.36 9.03 -5.60
CA PRO A 128 16.44 9.26 -4.65
C PRO A 128 16.03 10.22 -3.53
N THR A 129 16.42 9.90 -2.30
CA THR A 129 16.20 10.75 -1.12
C THR A 129 17.22 10.48 -0.01
N SER A 130 17.15 11.28 1.05
CA SER A 130 17.97 11.18 2.26
C SER A 130 17.18 11.65 3.48
N HIS A 131 17.66 11.27 4.67
CA HIS A 131 17.24 11.81 5.96
C HIS A 131 15.73 11.70 6.26
N GLY A 132 15.09 10.62 5.82
CA GLY A 132 13.65 10.40 6.02
C GLY A 132 12.75 11.30 5.16
N ARG A 133 13.33 12.11 4.27
CA ARG A 133 12.58 13.13 3.52
C ARG A 133 11.80 12.52 2.37
N ILE A 134 10.64 13.10 2.11
CA ILE A 134 9.91 12.90 0.86
C ILE A 134 10.44 13.97 -0.11
N PRO A 135 10.94 13.60 -1.30
CA PRO A 135 11.39 14.57 -2.29
C PRO A 135 10.27 15.52 -2.72
N GLU A 136 10.62 16.78 -2.99
CA GLU A 136 9.64 17.81 -3.34
C GLU A 136 8.81 17.42 -4.58
N GLY A 137 7.51 17.68 -4.53
CA GLY A 137 6.58 17.38 -5.62
C GLY A 137 6.30 15.88 -5.83
N ARG A 138 6.79 14.99 -4.97
CA ARG A 138 6.55 13.54 -5.05
C ARG A 138 5.48 13.09 -4.06
N THR A 139 4.73 12.07 -4.48
CA THR A 139 3.73 11.41 -3.63
C THR A 139 4.25 10.01 -3.28
N PRO A 140 4.66 9.74 -2.04
CA PRO A 140 5.20 8.44 -1.66
C PRO A 140 4.09 7.37 -1.58
N VAL A 141 4.44 6.12 -1.86
CA VAL A 141 3.54 4.98 -1.67
C VAL A 141 3.54 4.59 -0.19
N GLU A 142 2.38 4.67 0.45
CA GLU A 142 2.25 4.33 1.86
C GLU A 142 2.53 2.85 2.11
N GLY A 143 3.51 2.57 2.95
CA GLY A 143 3.92 1.23 3.35
C GLY A 143 3.41 0.83 4.73
N GLY A 144 2.94 1.77 5.55
CA GLY A 144 2.34 1.51 6.84
C GLY A 144 2.52 2.65 7.83
N TYR A 145 2.63 2.32 9.11
CA TYR A 145 2.75 3.25 10.22
C TYR A 145 3.36 2.57 11.44
N GLU A 146 4.07 3.34 12.28
CA GLU A 146 4.53 2.88 13.61
C GLU A 146 3.37 2.84 14.62
N GLU A 147 3.61 2.45 15.87
CA GLU A 147 2.53 2.33 16.88
C GLU A 147 1.72 3.62 17.07
N ASN A 148 2.37 4.77 16.89
CA ASN A 148 1.67 6.02 16.68
C ASN A 148 1.24 6.11 15.21
N VAL A 149 -0.07 6.02 14.96
CA VAL A 149 -0.66 6.00 13.60
C VAL A 149 -0.32 7.20 12.72
N HIS A 150 0.11 8.31 13.33
CA HIS A 150 0.57 9.51 12.61
C HIS A 150 1.99 9.37 12.05
N ASP A 151 2.79 8.45 12.59
CA ASP A 151 4.16 8.17 12.17
C ASP A 151 4.15 7.23 10.97
N LYS A 152 3.86 7.81 9.80
CA LYS A 152 3.78 7.11 8.51
C LYS A 152 5.12 6.50 8.10
N LEU A 153 5.03 5.31 7.51
CA LEU A 153 6.13 4.58 6.91
C LEU A 153 5.89 4.41 5.41
N TYR A 154 6.97 4.51 4.65
CA TYR A 154 6.99 4.37 3.20
C TYR A 154 7.98 3.28 2.79
N HIS A 155 7.75 2.70 1.62
CA HIS A 155 8.68 1.73 1.04
C HIS A 155 9.98 2.43 0.65
N ALA A 156 11.10 1.90 1.11
CA ALA A 156 12.43 2.38 0.78
C ALA A 156 13.26 1.27 0.14
N ALA A 157 14.32 1.64 -0.56
CA ALA A 157 15.33 0.72 -1.04
C ALA A 157 16.72 1.33 -0.79
N ALA A 158 17.65 0.55 -0.24
CA ALA A 158 19.01 1.01 0.04
C ALA A 158 20.05 0.00 -0.42
N ARG A 159 21.21 0.49 -0.86
CA ARG A 159 22.28 -0.35 -1.39
C ARG A 159 23.18 -0.86 -0.27
N ILE A 160 23.23 -2.17 -0.07
CA ILE A 160 24.12 -2.86 0.87
C ILE A 160 24.95 -3.86 0.06
N ASN A 161 26.29 -3.77 0.11
CA ASN A 161 27.20 -4.65 -0.64
C ASN A 161 26.83 -4.79 -2.13
N ASN A 162 26.52 -3.67 -2.79
CA ASN A 162 26.07 -3.59 -4.19
C ASN A 162 24.72 -4.25 -4.51
N LEU A 163 24.02 -4.79 -3.52
CA LEU A 163 22.65 -5.28 -3.66
C LEU A 163 21.67 -4.20 -3.20
N LEU A 164 20.59 -4.00 -3.95
CA LEU A 164 19.53 -3.08 -3.58
C LEU A 164 18.51 -3.83 -2.72
N ILE A 165 18.37 -3.43 -1.45
CA ILE A 165 17.56 -4.13 -0.46
C ILE A 165 16.32 -3.28 -0.13
N PRO A 166 15.10 -3.83 -0.22
CA PRO A 166 13.91 -3.10 0.21
C PRO A 166 13.78 -3.03 1.73
N GLY A 167 13.06 -2.01 2.20
CA GLY A 167 12.78 -1.78 3.61
C GLY A 167 11.86 -0.58 3.81
N LYS A 168 12.09 0.17 4.90
CA LYS A 168 11.22 1.28 5.32
C LYS A 168 11.96 2.61 5.44
N THR A 169 11.25 3.71 5.24
CA THR A 169 11.67 5.06 5.61
C THR A 169 10.48 5.83 6.18
N GLY A 170 10.75 6.87 6.95
CA GLY A 170 9.75 7.80 7.46
C GLY A 170 10.43 9.08 7.95
N HIS A 171 9.71 10.19 8.00
CA HIS A 171 10.27 11.46 8.46
C HIS A 171 10.86 11.34 9.87
N HIS A 172 10.15 10.66 10.76
CA HIS A 172 10.56 10.40 12.14
C HIS A 172 11.74 9.42 12.25
N LEU A 173 11.99 8.58 11.24
CA LEU A 173 13.14 7.65 11.23
C LEU A 173 14.43 8.35 10.80
N GLY A 174 14.36 9.38 9.96
CA GLY A 174 15.53 10.11 9.48
C GLY A 174 16.51 9.29 8.62
N ALA A 175 16.10 8.10 8.14
CA ALA A 175 16.90 7.18 7.35
C ALA A 175 16.01 6.12 6.68
N ALA A 176 16.58 5.37 5.73
CA ALA A 176 16.09 4.05 5.36
C ALA A 176 16.60 2.97 6.32
N HIS A 177 15.75 2.00 6.59
CA HIS A 177 16.02 0.82 7.41
C HIS A 177 15.73 -0.42 6.56
N VAL A 178 16.75 -1.26 6.32
CA VAL A 178 16.65 -2.44 5.45
C VAL A 178 17.15 -3.69 6.15
N SER A 179 16.54 -4.84 5.87
CA SER A 179 16.90 -6.12 6.49
C SER A 179 17.85 -6.93 5.62
N PHE A 180 19.08 -7.14 6.09
CA PHE A 180 20.12 -7.87 5.34
C PHE A 180 21.09 -8.60 6.26
N GLY A 181 21.35 -9.88 5.95
CA GLY A 181 22.33 -10.70 6.67
C GLY A 181 21.97 -10.97 8.13
N GLY A 182 20.68 -10.97 8.49
CA GLY A 182 20.20 -11.19 9.86
C GLY A 182 20.15 -9.92 10.72
N GLY A 183 20.51 -8.76 10.16
CA GLY A 183 20.52 -7.47 10.86
C GLY A 183 19.68 -6.40 10.16
N GLU A 184 19.37 -5.34 10.91
CA GLU A 184 18.87 -4.09 10.36
C GLU A 184 20.04 -3.18 10.00
N HIS A 185 20.00 -2.58 8.81
CA HIS A 185 20.98 -1.59 8.35
C HIS A 185 20.29 -0.23 8.20
N THR A 186 20.87 0.79 8.83
CA THR A 186 20.39 2.17 8.73
C THR A 186 21.21 2.95 7.70
N VAL A 187 20.55 3.45 6.66
CA VAL A 187 21.15 4.22 5.57
C VAL A 187 20.54 5.62 5.54
N ARG A 188 21.32 6.64 5.92
CA ARG A 188 20.83 8.02 6.05
C ARG A 188 20.75 8.76 4.73
N GLU A 189 21.59 8.42 3.76
CA GLU A 189 21.76 9.19 2.53
C GLU A 189 21.79 8.28 1.30
N HIS A 190 21.40 8.84 0.15
CA HIS A 190 21.49 8.18 -1.16
C HIS A 190 20.73 6.85 -1.26
N TYR A 191 19.61 6.74 -0.54
CA TYR A 191 18.65 5.65 -0.69
C TYR A 191 17.48 6.12 -1.56
N GLU A 192 16.56 5.21 -1.88
CA GLU A 192 15.41 5.51 -2.72
C GLU A 192 14.11 5.30 -1.93
N ILE A 193 13.11 6.14 -2.20
CA ILE A 193 11.73 6.01 -1.71
C ILE A 193 10.82 5.69 -2.89
N LEU A 194 9.86 4.78 -2.68
CA LEU A 194 8.88 4.47 -3.72
C LEU A 194 7.82 5.58 -3.78
N CYS A 195 7.61 6.14 -4.96
CA CYS A 195 6.62 7.18 -5.22
C CYS A 195 5.71 6.79 -6.38
N TRP A 196 4.51 7.38 -6.37
CA TRP A 196 3.64 7.41 -7.52
C TRP A 196 4.24 8.32 -8.60
N LYS A 197 4.20 7.86 -9.85
CA LYS A 197 4.52 8.69 -11.01
C LYS A 197 3.49 9.79 -11.13
N LEU A 198 3.96 11.00 -11.39
CA LEU A 198 3.07 12.11 -11.74
C LEU A 198 2.44 11.80 -13.08
N HIS A 199 1.14 11.51 -13.09
CA HIS A 199 0.39 11.52 -14.34
C HIS A 199 0.31 12.97 -14.81
N HIS A 200 1.03 13.30 -15.88
CA HIS A 200 0.72 14.51 -16.63
C HIS A 200 -0.73 14.37 -17.11
N ARG A 201 -1.64 15.15 -16.54
CA ARG A 201 -2.92 15.41 -17.22
C ARG A 201 -2.53 16.13 -18.50
N GLN A 202 -2.67 15.45 -19.64
CA GLN A 202 -2.67 16.11 -20.94
C GLN A 202 -3.88 17.05 -21.04
#